data_AF-A0ABD0QQ99-F1
#
_entry.id   AF-A0ABD0QQ99-F1
#
_cell.length_a   1.000
_cell.length_b   1.000
_cell.length_c   1.000
_cell.angle_alpha   90.00
_cell.angle_beta   90.00
_cell.angle_gamma   90.00
#
_symmetry.space_group_name_H-M   'P 1'
#
loop_
_entity.id
_entity.type
_entity.pdbx_description
1 polymer ?
#
loop_
_entity_poly.entity_id
_entity_poly.type
_entity_poly.pdbx_seq_one_letter_code
_entity_poly.pdbx_strand_id
1 'polypeptide(L)' 'TSVMQVTAIDSDDPMTENAALSYAITGQESIPPHSINKTMFGINNKTGVIYTRDVGLDRD' A
#
# COMPACT_ATOMS: atom_id res chain seq x y z
N THR A 1 -10.32 1.02 6.37
CA THR A 1 -10.67 2.39 5.90
C THR A 1 -9.64 2.89 4.89
N SER A 2 -10.03 3.60 3.83
CA SER A 2 -9.08 4.18 2.87
C SER A 2 -8.26 5.33 3.51
N VAL A 3 -6.97 5.40 3.23
CA VAL A 3 -6.06 6.43 3.77
C VAL A 3 -5.53 7.32 2.65
N MET A 4 -4.97 6.72 1.61
CA MET A 4 -4.35 7.44 0.49
C MET A 4 -4.31 6.55 -0.78
N GLN A 5 -3.91 7.13 -1.91
CA GLN A 5 -3.70 6.42 -3.16
C GLN A 5 -2.34 6.81 -3.76
N VAL A 6 -1.60 5.81 -4.23
CA VAL A 6 -0.36 6.02 -5.00
C VAL A 6 -0.58 5.74 -6.48
N THR A 7 0.22 6.37 -7.33
CA THR A 7 0.17 6.22 -8.79
C THR A 7 1.57 6.01 -9.35
N ALA A 8 1.70 5.16 -10.35
CA ALA A 8 2.90 4.97 -11.15
C ALA A 8 2.54 4.89 -12.64
N ILE A 9 3.50 5.18 -13.53
CA ILE A 9 3.32 5.21 -14.98
C ILE A 9 4.51 4.47 -15.61
N ASP A 10 4.22 3.52 -16.49
CA ASP A 10 5.18 2.88 -17.37
C ASP A 10 5.05 3.49 -18.79
N SER A 11 6.15 3.60 -19.53
CA SER A 11 6.17 4.23 -20.86
C SER A 11 5.91 3.27 -22.02
N ASP A 12 5.83 1.97 -21.75
CA ASP A 12 5.49 0.96 -22.75
C ASP A 12 4.03 1.02 -23.20
N ASP A 13 3.68 0.28 -24.27
CA ASP A 13 2.32 0.24 -24.81
C ASP A 13 1.30 -0.24 -23.75
N PRO A 14 0.32 0.59 -23.36
CA PRO A 14 -0.68 0.25 -22.34
C PRO A 14 -1.62 -0.89 -22.74
N MET A 15 -1.66 -1.27 -24.01
CA MET A 15 -2.42 -2.42 -24.50
C MET A 15 -1.65 -3.75 -24.40
N THR A 16 -0.39 -3.71 -23.94
CA THR A 16 0.47 -4.88 -23.72
C THR A 16 0.74 -5.11 -22.24
N GLU A 17 1.20 -6.30 -21.88
CA GLU A 17 1.56 -6.63 -20.49
C GLU A 17 2.81 -5.88 -20.01
N ASN A 18 3.60 -5.29 -20.90
CA ASN A 18 4.82 -4.58 -20.52
C ASN A 18 4.55 -3.33 -19.68
N ALA A 19 3.38 -2.70 -19.88
CA ALA A 19 2.92 -1.57 -19.06
C ALA A 19 2.05 -1.99 -17.86
N ALA A 20 1.90 -3.30 -17.59
CA ALA A 20 1.03 -3.79 -16.53
C ALA A 20 1.70 -3.63 -15.15
N LEU A 21 1.17 -2.72 -14.33
CA LEU A 21 1.68 -2.44 -12.99
C LEU A 21 0.92 -3.20 -11.89
N SER A 22 1.66 -3.61 -10.85
CA SER A 22 1.10 -4.15 -9.62
C SER A 22 1.77 -3.53 -8.40
N TYR A 23 0.98 -3.07 -7.43
CA TYR A 23 1.46 -2.40 -6.22
C TYR A 23 1.63 -3.37 -5.04
N ALA A 24 2.69 -3.19 -4.25
CA ALA A 24 2.94 -3.95 -3.03
C ALA A 24 3.61 -3.06 -1.96
N ILE A 25 3.31 -3.30 -0.69
CA ILE A 25 4.05 -2.74 0.44
C ILE A 25 5.13 -3.75 0.83
N THR A 26 6.40 -3.35 0.73
CA THR A 26 7.56 -4.21 1.05
C THR A 26 8.04 -4.06 2.49
N GLY A 27 7.75 -2.93 3.14
CA GLY A 27 8.12 -2.66 4.54
C GLY A 27 7.23 -1.59 5.17
N GLN A 28 7.06 -1.67 6.49
CA GLN A 28 6.39 -0.65 7.30
C GLN A 28 7.25 -0.40 8.54
N GLU A 29 7.73 0.83 8.68
CA GLU A 29 8.49 1.27 9.84
C GLU A 29 7.61 2.11 10.77
N SER A 30 7.94 2.11 12.06
CA SER A 30 7.22 2.88 13.07
C SER A 30 8.20 3.73 13.87
N ILE A 31 7.71 4.82 14.45
CA ILE A 31 8.48 5.69 15.33
C ILE A 31 7.72 5.80 16.66
N PRO A 32 8.30 5.36 17.79
CA PRO A 32 9.63 4.74 17.92
C PRO A 32 9.73 3.38 17.21
N PRO A 33 10.94 2.93 16.82
CA PRO A 33 11.12 1.66 16.12
C PRO A 33 10.50 0.49 16.87
N HIS A 34 9.85 -0.43 16.15
CA HIS A 34 9.18 -1.62 16.70
C HIS A 34 8.02 -1.34 17.67
N SER A 35 7.52 -0.10 17.73
CA SER A 35 6.30 0.22 18.49
C SER A 35 5.06 -0.48 17.95
N ILE A 36 5.10 -0.88 16.67
CA ILE A 36 4.06 -1.66 16.02
C ILE A 36 4.68 -2.93 15.43
N ASN A 37 4.29 -4.09 15.97
CA ASN A 37 4.73 -5.42 15.52
C ASN A 37 3.75 -6.09 14.54
N LYS A 38 2.79 -5.35 13.99
CA LYS A 38 1.75 -5.86 13.08
C LYS A 38 1.64 -5.00 11.83
N THR A 39 1.27 -5.61 10.70
CA THR A 39 1.04 -4.89 9.44
C THR A 39 -0.23 -4.05 9.55
N MET A 40 -0.08 -2.72 9.61
CA MET A 40 -1.20 -1.79 9.80
C MET A 40 -1.90 -1.43 8.49
N PHE A 41 -1.14 -1.37 7.41
CA PHE A 41 -1.63 -0.93 6.12
C PHE A 41 -1.63 -2.07 5.10
N GLY A 42 -2.68 -2.12 4.28
CA GLY A 42 -2.74 -2.92 3.06
C GLY A 42 -2.74 -1.99 1.84
N ILE A 43 -2.37 -2.52 0.68
CA ILE A 43 -2.48 -1.83 -0.61
C ILE A 43 -3.27 -2.68 -1.59
N ASN A 44 -4.12 -2.04 -2.40
CA ASN A 44 -4.75 -2.70 -3.53
C ASN A 44 -3.73 -2.79 -4.68
N ASN A 45 -3.45 -4.01 -5.12
CA ASN A 45 -2.40 -4.26 -6.11
C ASN A 45 -2.72 -3.69 -7.50
N LYS A 46 -3.97 -3.37 -7.81
CA LYS A 46 -4.36 -2.76 -9.10
C LYS A 46 -4.54 -1.25 -9.01
N THR A 47 -5.12 -0.74 -7.93
CA THR A 47 -5.51 0.68 -7.85
C THR A 47 -4.50 1.55 -7.09
N GLY A 48 -3.55 0.96 -6.37
CA GLY A 48 -2.61 1.69 -5.53
C GLY A 48 -3.24 2.30 -4.28
N VAL A 49 -4.50 1.99 -3.97
CA VAL A 49 -5.16 2.49 -2.76
C VAL A 49 -4.59 1.81 -1.53
N ILE A 50 -4.07 2.61 -0.59
CA ILE A 50 -3.60 2.20 0.72
C ILE A 50 -4.74 2.36 1.73
N TYR A 51 -4.99 1.31 2.50
CA TYR A 51 -6.07 1.24 3.48
C TYR A 51 -5.58 0.70 4.82
N THR A 52 -6.22 1.10 5.91
CA THR A 52 -6.03 0.49 7.23
C THR A 52 -6.59 -0.93 7.23
N ARG A 53 -5.79 -1.89 7.69
CA ARG A 53 -6.26 -3.24 8.02
C ARG A 53 -6.99 -3.18 9.35
N ASP A 54 -8.03 -4.01 9.52
CA ASP A 54 -8.80 -4.14 10.76
C ASP A 54 -8.00 -4.84 11.87
N VAL A 55 -6.89 -4.22 12.26
CA VAL A 55 -6.08 -4.63 13.39
C VAL A 55 -6.08 -3.50 14.41
N GLY A 56 -7.19 -3.38 15.16
CA GLY A 56 -7.30 -2.60 16.41
C GLY A 56 -6.44 -1.34 16.43
N LEU A 57 -6.74 -0.41 15.51
CA LEU A 57 -6.28 0.97 15.59
C LEU A 57 -7.19 1.67 16.62
N ASP A 58 -7.05 1.30 17.89
CA ASP A 58 -7.63 2.12 18.94
C ASP A 58 -6.83 3.41 18.98
N ARG A 59 -7.54 4.52 18.80
CA ARG A 59 -7.06 5.85 19.16
C ARG A 59 -7.40 6.02 20.63
N ASP A 60 -6.47 5.69 21.51
CA ASP A 60 -6.42 6.29 22.85
C ASP A 60 -5.63 7.60 22.79
#